data_AF-A0A7J2SA31-F1
#
_entry.id   AF-A0A7J2SA31-F1
#
_cell.length_a   1.000
_cell.length_b   1.000
_cell.length_c   1.000
_cell.angle_alpha   90.00
_cell.angle_beta   90.00
_cell.angle_gamma   90.00
#
_symmetry.space_group_name_H-M   'P 1'
#
loop_
_entity.id
_entity.type
_entity.pdbx_description
1 polymer ?
#
loop_
_entity_poly.entity_id
_entity_poly.type
_entity_poly.pdbx_seq_one_letter_code
_entity_poly.pdbx_strand_id
1 'polypeptide(L)'
;MEEGEKILTDMGERFFEELGKVMLSFPSAICELIDNSISSATDECKVNIDIVIKHYPSGDIKENKLDIIIVDDGMGISRYDLKYNVFGLAKKTKAEPRCHKYRHLREHGFGLKTALAWLTRGTGYNFELRTGAISSRNGTIEYSKVVGPLKKGHLRLYKSTYKEWKEWCQPRGANQETGTRIRFSTLFTQAQQGWKDTIFKIEPEKIKSLESLLDFLKEHLGITYRYILQEGSTIQIRYSEVKIIDNSLISSKEKKVDVKPLFIPFQGEPRIDKFSVKDSNRRLSVIYIRGIVDKAKVQNNKMFYTWNERAQGLDIVVYNKVFESAYFPWNVKRHQSHNGLAGEIRIKSGKGIPTILTKNKLQWDDPLLEELNRRIIDIDYTIEGRKSNFSKFFHDLQRRALGKEKKEEITIEIVPQTETEMNKLLRDILDKIAKQEGYIPHKVNLNDITWGYPRTAADITYHDKRGFFIFECKKGNANPKDLYQLMMYWDGYVCNNFDMVHDLVIRGFLVANGFSEGVKEIRDYINNRTDERGVHYDIVLCRWSDFCLEFGRKPSIRKVEKRIRKFLEDIDMVGDNLTIHS
;
A
#
# COMPACT_ATOMS: atom_id res chain seq x y z
N MET A 1 -43.80 0.84 0.75
CA MET A 1 -42.39 1.12 1.11
C MET A 1 -42.09 2.52 0.63
N GLU A 2 -41.55 3.41 1.48
CA GLU A 2 -41.11 4.73 1.01
C GLU A 2 -40.08 4.55 -0.11
N GLU A 3 -40.27 5.24 -1.23
CA GLU A 3 -39.31 5.23 -2.33
C GLU A 3 -38.07 6.04 -1.89
N GLY A 4 -36.94 5.35 -1.70
CA GLY A 4 -35.71 5.97 -1.21
C GLY A 4 -35.18 7.03 -2.18
N GLU A 5 -34.59 8.09 -1.64
CA GLU A 5 -33.97 9.15 -2.45
C GLU A 5 -32.76 8.60 -3.21
N LYS A 6 -32.64 8.89 -4.51
CA LYS A 6 -31.44 8.54 -5.27
C LYS A 6 -30.24 9.35 -4.77
N ILE A 7 -29.13 8.68 -4.49
CA ILE A 7 -27.85 9.33 -4.21
C ILE A 7 -27.19 9.71 -5.54
N LEU A 8 -26.68 10.94 -5.63
CA LEU A 8 -25.93 11.39 -6.80
C LEU A 8 -24.53 10.80 -6.74
N THR A 9 -24.24 9.87 -7.66
CA THR A 9 -22.89 9.37 -7.90
C THR A 9 -22.39 9.92 -9.23
N ASP A 10 -21.25 10.60 -9.21
CA ASP A 10 -20.59 11.12 -10.41
C ASP A 10 -20.04 9.98 -11.31
N MET A 11 -20.06 8.72 -10.82
CA MET A 11 -19.40 7.57 -11.43
C MET A 11 -20.33 6.56 -12.10
N GLY A 12 -19.85 5.98 -13.21
CA GLY A 12 -20.48 4.84 -13.88
C GLY A 12 -20.21 3.50 -13.19
N GLU A 13 -21.01 2.49 -13.53
CA GLU A 13 -20.90 1.13 -12.99
C GLU A 13 -19.49 0.53 -13.19
N ARG A 14 -18.92 0.66 -14.39
CA ARG A 14 -17.56 0.20 -14.72
C ARG A 14 -16.50 0.76 -13.78
N PHE A 15 -16.65 1.98 -13.28
CA PHE A 15 -15.66 2.54 -12.36
C PHE A 15 -15.63 1.81 -11.02
N PHE A 16 -16.78 1.45 -10.44
CA PHE A 16 -16.81 0.71 -9.18
C PHE A 16 -16.36 -0.74 -9.36
N GLU A 17 -16.60 -1.33 -10.53
CA GLU A 17 -16.04 -2.63 -10.90
C GLU A 17 -14.51 -2.58 -10.97
N GLU A 18 -13.93 -1.58 -11.64
CA GLU A 18 -12.48 -1.40 -11.71
C GLU A 18 -11.88 -1.03 -10.34
N LEU A 19 -12.55 -0.19 -9.54
CA LEU A 19 -12.14 0.07 -8.16
C LEU A 19 -12.11 -1.20 -7.31
N GLY A 20 -13.07 -2.12 -7.51
CA GLY A 20 -13.08 -3.41 -6.84
C GLY A 20 -11.92 -4.33 -7.25
N LYS A 21 -11.24 -4.04 -8.36
CA LYS A 21 -10.05 -4.76 -8.86
C LYS A 21 -8.73 -4.08 -8.45
N VAL A 22 -8.78 -2.87 -7.89
CA VAL A 22 -7.59 -2.20 -7.33
C VAL A 22 -6.97 -3.10 -6.26
N MET A 23 -5.63 -3.19 -6.25
CA MET A 23 -4.90 -4.01 -5.30
C MET A 23 -4.98 -3.42 -3.89
N LEU A 24 -6.03 -3.82 -3.15
CA LEU A 24 -6.24 -3.53 -1.74
C LEU A 24 -6.22 -4.84 -0.96
N SER A 25 -5.56 -4.86 0.19
CA SER A 25 -5.57 -6.04 1.06
C SER A 25 -6.84 -6.07 1.92
N PHE A 26 -7.29 -7.27 2.34
CA PHE A 26 -8.41 -7.40 3.28
C PHE A 26 -8.23 -6.55 4.56
N PRO A 27 -7.09 -6.63 5.29
CA PRO A 27 -6.91 -5.79 6.47
C PRO A 27 -6.86 -4.30 6.14
N SER A 28 -6.29 -3.89 4.99
CA SER A 28 -6.30 -2.48 4.57
C SER A 28 -7.71 -1.96 4.32
N ALA A 29 -8.59 -2.74 3.69
CA ALA A 29 -9.98 -2.37 3.49
C ALA A 29 -10.74 -2.19 4.82
N ILE A 30 -10.48 -3.05 5.80
CA ILE A 30 -11.03 -2.90 7.15
C ILE A 30 -10.45 -1.64 7.84
N CYS A 31 -9.15 -1.38 7.71
CA CYS A 31 -8.51 -0.19 8.26
C CYS A 31 -9.10 1.11 7.68
N GLU A 32 -9.47 1.16 6.40
CA GLU A 32 -10.14 2.34 5.82
C GLU A 32 -11.49 2.64 6.49
N LEU A 33 -12.24 1.61 6.89
CA LEU A 33 -13.50 1.80 7.62
C LEU A 33 -13.24 2.26 9.06
N ILE A 34 -12.24 1.68 9.71
CA ILE A 34 -11.82 2.06 11.08
C ILE A 34 -11.25 3.48 11.10
N ASP A 35 -10.47 3.88 10.10
CA ASP A 35 -9.92 5.24 9.98
C ASP A 35 -11.05 6.26 9.88
N ASN A 36 -12.12 5.96 9.13
CA ASN A 36 -13.30 6.81 9.08
C ASN A 36 -13.98 6.90 10.46
N SER A 37 -14.10 5.80 11.19
CA SER A 37 -14.62 5.78 12.56
C SER A 37 -13.75 6.56 13.55
N ILE A 38 -12.43 6.40 13.55
CA ILE A 38 -11.52 7.16 14.41
C ILE A 38 -11.59 8.65 14.07
N SER A 39 -11.65 8.97 12.78
CA SER A 39 -11.71 10.36 12.37
C SER A 39 -13.01 11.05 12.82
N SER A 40 -14.09 10.30 13.06
CA SER A 40 -15.39 10.82 13.52
C SER A 40 -15.43 11.13 15.03
N ALA A 41 -14.32 10.90 15.74
CA ALA A 41 -14.10 11.34 17.12
C ALA A 41 -14.21 12.86 17.30
N THR A 42 -14.54 13.29 18.51
CA THR A 42 -14.29 14.66 18.99
C THR A 42 -12.99 14.70 19.78
N ASP A 43 -12.38 15.88 19.98
CA ASP A 43 -11.13 16.00 20.77
C ASP A 43 -11.27 15.49 22.22
N GLU A 44 -12.50 15.45 22.75
CA GLU A 44 -12.83 14.97 24.10
C GLU A 44 -13.27 13.51 24.15
N CYS A 45 -13.70 12.92 23.02
CA CYS A 45 -14.26 11.57 22.99
C CYS A 45 -13.32 10.56 22.34
N LYS A 46 -13.00 9.51 23.10
CA LYS A 46 -12.46 8.25 22.59
C LYS A 46 -13.53 7.57 21.72
N VAL A 47 -13.10 6.88 20.67
CA VAL A 47 -14.03 6.12 19.81
C VAL A 47 -14.00 4.66 20.20
N ASN A 48 -15.17 4.09 20.42
CA ASN A 48 -15.35 2.65 20.57
C ASN A 48 -15.81 2.06 19.25
N ILE A 49 -15.02 1.10 18.77
CA ILE A 49 -15.24 0.46 17.48
C ILE A 49 -15.57 -1.00 17.72
N ASP A 50 -16.69 -1.43 17.15
CA ASP A 50 -17.19 -2.80 17.20
C ASP A 50 -17.13 -3.41 15.81
N ILE A 51 -16.40 -4.52 15.65
CA ILE A 51 -16.32 -5.30 14.42
C ILE A 51 -17.10 -6.58 14.64
N VAL A 52 -18.28 -6.69 14.05
CA VAL A 52 -19.14 -7.88 14.16
C VAL A 52 -18.93 -8.74 12.93
N ILE A 53 -18.57 -10.01 13.10
CA ILE A 53 -18.31 -10.94 12.00
C ILE A 53 -19.15 -12.19 12.18
N LYS A 54 -20.12 -12.40 11.28
CA LYS A 54 -20.87 -13.64 11.17
C LYS A 54 -20.33 -14.44 9.99
N HIS A 55 -19.84 -15.64 10.27
CA HIS A 55 -19.36 -16.55 9.23
C HIS A 55 -20.42 -17.58 8.91
N TYR A 56 -20.76 -17.72 7.64
CA TYR A 56 -21.68 -18.72 7.10
C TYR A 56 -20.84 -19.77 6.37
N PRO A 57 -20.26 -20.77 7.07
CA PRO A 57 -19.45 -21.79 6.45
C PRO A 57 -20.30 -22.63 5.49
N SER A 58 -19.77 -22.86 4.28
CA SER A 58 -20.34 -23.78 3.29
C SER A 58 -19.22 -24.53 2.58
N GLY A 59 -19.50 -25.76 2.16
CA GLY A 59 -18.63 -26.52 1.26
C GLY A 59 -18.56 -25.90 -0.14
N ASP A 60 -19.60 -25.16 -0.55
CA ASP A 60 -19.55 -24.32 -1.76
C ASP A 60 -18.83 -23.00 -1.43
N ILE A 61 -17.71 -22.80 -2.10
CA ILE A 61 -16.88 -21.59 -2.00
C ILE A 61 -17.65 -20.30 -2.30
N LYS A 62 -18.70 -20.35 -3.14
CA LYS A 62 -19.55 -19.20 -3.48
C LYS A 62 -20.57 -18.86 -2.40
N GLU A 63 -20.81 -19.79 -1.48
CA GLU A 63 -21.75 -19.64 -0.37
C GLU A 63 -21.04 -19.44 0.97
N ASN A 64 -19.74 -19.79 1.05
CA ASN A 64 -18.89 -19.55 2.20
C ASN A 64 -18.62 -18.04 2.38
N LYS A 65 -19.43 -17.39 3.21
CA LYS A 65 -19.53 -15.92 3.30
C LYS A 65 -19.25 -15.39 4.70
N LEU A 66 -18.71 -14.18 4.74
CA LEU A 66 -18.61 -13.35 5.93
C LEU A 66 -19.59 -12.19 5.79
N ASP A 67 -20.47 -12.02 6.78
CA ASP A 67 -21.27 -10.81 6.99
C ASP A 67 -20.58 -9.99 8.08
N ILE A 68 -20.11 -8.79 7.71
CA ILE A 68 -19.25 -7.96 8.55
C ILE A 68 -19.96 -6.63 8.81
N ILE A 69 -19.95 -6.20 10.07
CA ILE A 69 -20.49 -4.92 10.50
C ILE A 69 -19.39 -4.15 11.24
N ILE A 70 -19.04 -2.97 10.74
CA ILE A 70 -18.18 -2.01 11.46
C ILE A 70 -19.09 -0.98 12.11
N VAL A 71 -18.95 -0.81 13.41
CA VAL A 71 -19.78 0.08 14.23
C VAL A 71 -18.87 1.05 14.97
N ASP A 72 -19.24 2.32 14.91
CA ASP A 72 -18.66 3.36 15.76
C ASP A 72 -19.74 4.17 16.48
N ASP A 73 -19.26 4.84 17.51
CA ASP A 73 -19.99 5.73 18.39
C ASP A 73 -19.61 7.21 18.21
N GLY A 74 -19.06 7.54 17.04
CA GLY A 74 -18.64 8.91 16.73
C GLY A 74 -19.83 9.82 16.39
N MET A 75 -19.55 10.93 15.71
CA MET A 75 -20.56 11.96 15.43
C MET A 75 -21.60 11.56 14.36
N GLY A 76 -21.39 10.45 13.66
CA GLY A 76 -22.20 10.07 12.50
C GLY A 76 -21.95 10.96 11.28
N ILE A 77 -22.79 10.78 10.25
CA ILE A 77 -22.73 11.49 8.97
C ILE A 77 -24.07 12.16 8.71
N SER A 78 -24.06 13.45 8.38
CA SER A 78 -25.29 14.18 8.07
C SER A 78 -26.00 13.61 6.84
N ARG A 79 -27.34 13.72 6.79
CA ARG A 79 -28.12 13.33 5.61
C ARG A 79 -27.64 14.05 4.33
N TYR A 80 -27.25 15.32 4.46
CA TYR A 80 -26.69 16.11 3.36
C TYR A 80 -25.37 15.50 2.84
N ASP A 81 -24.44 15.20 3.74
CA ASP A 81 -23.15 14.61 3.34
C ASP A 81 -23.35 13.23 2.70
N LEU A 82 -24.25 12.39 3.22
CA LEU A 82 -24.60 11.12 2.60
C LEU A 82 -25.11 11.29 1.16
N LYS A 83 -25.96 12.30 0.92
CA LYS A 83 -26.59 12.54 -0.38
C LYS A 83 -25.63 13.12 -1.42
N TYR A 84 -24.71 14.00 -1.01
CA TYR A 84 -23.94 14.84 -1.94
C TYR A 84 -22.42 14.63 -1.91
N ASN A 85 -21.85 14.14 -0.80
CA ASN A 85 -20.41 14.15 -0.59
C ASN A 85 -19.80 12.75 -0.47
N VAL A 86 -20.35 11.88 0.39
CA VAL A 86 -19.74 10.59 0.76
C VAL A 86 -19.50 9.69 -0.45
N PHE A 87 -20.44 9.65 -1.39
CA PHE A 87 -20.38 8.80 -2.59
C PHE A 87 -19.95 9.54 -3.86
N GLY A 88 -19.56 10.82 -3.77
CA GLY A 88 -18.93 11.54 -4.88
C GLY A 88 -17.41 11.34 -4.90
N LEU A 89 -16.76 11.48 -6.07
CA LEU A 89 -15.30 11.36 -6.18
C LEU A 89 -14.58 12.52 -5.54
N ALA A 90 -13.48 12.24 -4.83
CA ALA A 90 -12.63 13.24 -4.19
C ALA A 90 -13.35 14.25 -3.27
N LYS A 91 -14.65 14.02 -2.99
CA LYS A 91 -15.46 14.89 -2.14
C LYS A 91 -15.27 14.48 -0.70
N LYS A 92 -15.05 15.49 0.14
CA LYS A 92 -15.00 15.38 1.59
C LYS A 92 -16.34 15.82 2.17
N THR A 93 -16.67 15.32 3.36
CA THR A 93 -17.77 15.89 4.14
C THR A 93 -17.48 17.37 4.40
N LYS A 94 -18.51 18.23 4.34
CA LYS A 94 -18.34 19.66 4.63
C LYS A 94 -18.06 19.93 6.11
N ALA A 95 -18.45 19.01 6.99
CA ALA A 95 -18.12 19.10 8.40
C ALA A 95 -16.60 19.00 8.61
N GLU A 96 -16.01 20.04 9.19
CA GLU A 96 -14.65 19.97 9.68
C GLU A 96 -14.55 18.90 10.78
N PRO A 97 -13.49 18.07 10.81
CA PRO A 97 -13.26 17.16 11.91
C PRO A 97 -13.10 17.97 13.20
N ARG A 98 -13.96 17.68 14.20
CA ARG A 98 -13.86 18.28 15.54
C ARG A 98 -12.68 17.73 16.33
N CYS A 99 -12.05 16.66 15.85
CA CYS A 99 -10.77 16.21 16.36
C CYS A 99 -9.63 16.69 15.47
N HIS A 100 -8.86 17.66 15.94
CA HIS A 100 -7.70 18.19 15.21
C HIS A 100 -6.60 17.14 15.06
N LYS A 101 -6.52 16.20 16.01
CA LYS A 101 -5.50 15.13 16.04
C LYS A 101 -5.64 14.10 14.91
N TYR A 102 -6.88 13.79 14.51
CA TYR A 102 -7.16 12.74 13.51
C TYR A 102 -7.77 13.27 12.20
N ARG A 103 -7.84 14.60 12.02
CA ARG A 103 -8.32 15.27 10.79
C ARG A 103 -7.65 14.75 9.51
N HIS A 104 -6.38 14.38 9.61
CA HIS A 104 -5.56 13.87 8.51
C HIS A 104 -6.00 12.49 8.00
N LEU A 105 -6.75 11.72 8.79
CA LEU A 105 -7.35 10.47 8.34
C LEU A 105 -8.49 10.69 7.29
N ARG A 106 -8.92 11.94 7.01
CA ARG A 106 -9.97 12.30 5.99
C ARG A 106 -9.53 13.13 4.77
N GLU A 107 -8.26 13.07 4.37
CA GLU A 107 -7.64 13.87 3.30
C GLU A 107 -7.99 13.65 1.80
N HIS A 108 -8.47 12.49 1.33
CA HIS A 108 -8.64 12.29 -0.14
C HIS A 108 -10.07 12.00 -0.59
N GLY A 109 -10.95 11.52 0.31
CA GLY A 109 -12.33 11.22 -0.04
C GLY A 109 -12.52 9.97 -0.91
N PHE A 110 -11.54 9.05 -1.01
CA PHE A 110 -11.65 7.80 -1.77
C PHE A 110 -11.76 6.53 -0.90
N GLY A 111 -11.19 6.54 0.31
CA GLY A 111 -11.02 5.35 1.17
C GLY A 111 -12.25 4.47 1.35
N LEU A 112 -13.37 5.04 1.83
CA LEU A 112 -14.62 4.31 2.04
C LEU A 112 -15.12 3.60 0.77
N LYS A 113 -15.08 4.30 -0.36
CA LYS A 113 -15.59 3.77 -1.64
C LYS A 113 -14.72 2.64 -2.15
N THR A 114 -13.39 2.81 -2.07
CA THR A 114 -12.44 1.76 -2.47
C THR A 114 -12.56 0.54 -1.57
N ALA A 115 -12.66 0.74 -0.26
CA ALA A 115 -12.84 -0.35 0.69
C ALA A 115 -14.14 -1.12 0.44
N LEU A 116 -15.28 -0.42 0.31
CA LEU A 116 -16.55 -1.06 0.01
C LEU A 116 -16.51 -1.77 -1.35
N ALA A 117 -16.03 -1.12 -2.41
CA ALA A 117 -15.92 -1.72 -3.74
C ALA A 117 -15.07 -2.99 -3.69
N TRP A 118 -13.94 -2.98 -2.99
CA TRP A 118 -13.13 -4.19 -2.85
C TRP A 118 -13.89 -5.28 -2.07
N LEU A 119 -14.40 -4.96 -0.87
CA LEU A 119 -15.07 -5.90 0.03
C LEU A 119 -16.34 -6.53 -0.60
N THR A 120 -17.07 -5.77 -1.43
CA THR A 120 -18.29 -6.20 -2.12
C THR A 120 -18.06 -6.68 -3.55
N ARG A 121 -16.81 -6.87 -4.00
CA ARG A 121 -16.44 -7.31 -5.36
C ARG A 121 -17.00 -6.40 -6.46
N GLY A 122 -16.72 -5.12 -6.33
CA GLY A 122 -17.32 -4.03 -7.10
C GLY A 122 -18.79 -3.89 -6.75
N THR A 123 -19.64 -4.36 -7.66
CA THR A 123 -21.11 -4.32 -7.56
C THR A 123 -21.73 -5.65 -7.11
N GLY A 124 -20.91 -6.67 -6.83
CA GLY A 124 -21.35 -8.05 -6.62
C GLY A 124 -22.17 -8.31 -5.36
N TYR A 125 -22.00 -7.51 -4.31
CA TYR A 125 -22.78 -7.59 -3.07
C TYR A 125 -23.34 -6.24 -2.64
N ASN A 126 -24.49 -6.28 -1.97
CA ASN A 126 -25.06 -5.10 -1.34
C ASN A 126 -24.31 -4.75 -0.05
N PHE A 127 -24.32 -3.47 0.28
CA PHE A 127 -23.94 -2.96 1.58
C PHE A 127 -25.08 -2.09 2.13
N GLU A 128 -25.06 -1.89 3.44
CA GLU A 128 -25.95 -0.97 4.12
C GLU A 128 -25.17 -0.13 5.13
N LEU A 129 -25.31 1.19 5.02
CA LEU A 129 -24.74 2.15 5.95
C LEU A 129 -25.88 2.79 6.75
N ARG A 130 -25.86 2.69 8.07
CA ARG A 130 -26.78 3.37 8.99
C ARG A 130 -26.01 4.41 9.79
N THR A 131 -26.54 5.60 9.95
CA THR A 131 -25.87 6.64 10.73
C THR A 131 -26.87 7.49 11.51
N GLY A 132 -26.47 7.93 12.69
CA GLY A 132 -27.19 8.89 13.53
C GLY A 132 -26.28 10.08 13.75
N ALA A 133 -26.70 11.27 13.31
CA ALA A 133 -25.90 12.48 13.39
C ALA A 133 -26.73 13.66 13.89
N ILE A 134 -26.11 14.54 14.67
CA ILE A 134 -26.74 15.77 15.13
C ILE A 134 -26.96 16.68 13.92
N SER A 135 -28.22 17.04 13.68
CA SER A 135 -28.63 17.94 12.61
C SER A 135 -28.19 19.36 12.94
N SER A 136 -27.46 19.98 12.01
CA SER A 136 -27.04 21.38 12.15
C SER A 136 -28.22 22.36 12.09
N ARG A 137 -29.42 21.92 11.66
CA ARG A 137 -30.61 22.78 11.53
C ARG A 137 -31.37 22.96 12.83
N ASN A 138 -31.47 21.92 13.64
CA ASN A 138 -32.34 21.92 14.82
C ASN A 138 -31.70 21.28 16.07
N GLY A 139 -30.45 20.83 16.01
CA GLY A 139 -29.73 20.21 17.13
C GLY A 139 -30.24 18.82 17.52
N THR A 140 -31.26 18.28 16.84
CA THR A 140 -31.77 16.92 17.09
C THR A 140 -30.99 15.89 16.30
N ILE A 141 -31.01 14.63 16.73
CA ILE A 141 -30.33 13.55 16.03
C ILE A 141 -31.21 13.06 14.87
N GLU A 142 -30.66 13.13 13.66
CA GLU A 142 -31.28 12.57 12.47
C GLU A 142 -30.66 11.20 12.15
N TYR A 143 -31.51 10.18 12.03
CA TYR A 143 -31.10 8.85 11.60
C TYR A 143 -31.36 8.68 10.11
N SER A 144 -30.35 8.22 9.38
CA SER A 144 -30.42 7.95 7.94
C SER A 144 -29.78 6.62 7.60
N LYS A 145 -30.27 5.97 6.54
CA LYS A 145 -29.67 4.75 6.01
C LYS A 145 -29.46 4.83 4.51
N VAL A 146 -28.33 4.31 4.05
CA VAL A 146 -27.99 4.13 2.64
C VAL A 146 -27.94 2.64 2.34
N VAL A 147 -28.66 2.24 1.31
CA VAL A 147 -28.69 0.86 0.81
C VAL A 147 -28.29 0.88 -0.66
N GLY A 148 -27.50 -0.09 -1.07
CA GLY A 148 -27.44 -0.48 -2.47
C GLY A 148 -26.44 -1.61 -2.68
N PRO A 149 -26.14 -1.93 -3.93
CA PRO A 149 -24.77 -2.11 -4.37
C PRO A 149 -24.17 -0.75 -4.74
N LEU A 150 -22.83 -0.67 -4.85
CA LEU A 150 -22.12 0.51 -5.38
C LEU A 150 -22.31 0.66 -6.90
N LYS A 151 -23.57 0.83 -7.34
CA LYS A 151 -23.94 0.95 -8.75
C LYS A 151 -24.67 2.27 -9.00
N LYS A 152 -24.30 2.95 -10.08
CA LYS A 152 -24.88 4.24 -10.47
C LYS A 152 -26.40 4.14 -10.50
N GLY A 153 -27.09 5.07 -9.83
CA GLY A 153 -28.55 5.10 -9.79
C GLY A 153 -29.21 3.97 -8.99
N HIS A 154 -28.47 3.12 -8.28
CA HIS A 154 -29.00 2.04 -7.43
C HIS A 154 -28.80 2.29 -5.94
N LEU A 155 -27.89 3.19 -5.56
CA LEU A 155 -27.80 3.69 -4.20
C LEU A 155 -29.07 4.47 -3.82
N ARG A 156 -29.64 4.12 -2.66
CA ARG A 156 -30.86 4.71 -2.11
C ARG A 156 -30.62 5.21 -0.70
N LEU A 157 -31.03 6.44 -0.44
CA LEU A 157 -30.98 7.10 0.87
C LEU A 157 -32.39 7.15 1.46
N TYR A 158 -32.55 6.61 2.65
CA TYR A 158 -33.81 6.60 3.39
C TYR A 158 -33.65 7.37 4.70
N LYS A 159 -34.76 7.90 5.21
CA LYS A 159 -34.83 8.23 6.64
C LYS A 159 -34.83 6.91 7.42
N SER A 160 -34.30 6.94 8.63
CA SER A 160 -34.27 5.78 9.51
C SER A 160 -34.72 6.19 10.92
N THR A 161 -34.87 5.21 11.80
CA THR A 161 -35.23 5.42 13.20
C THR A 161 -34.09 5.00 14.13
N TYR A 162 -34.09 5.51 15.37
CA TYR A 162 -33.16 5.04 16.40
C TYR A 162 -33.23 3.52 16.59
N LYS A 163 -34.44 2.92 16.51
CA LYS A 163 -34.66 1.48 16.63
C LYS A 163 -33.95 0.69 15.53
N GLU A 164 -34.08 1.12 14.28
CA GLU A 164 -33.36 0.50 13.16
C GLU A 164 -31.85 0.71 13.28
N TRP A 165 -31.42 1.92 13.64
CA TRP A 165 -30.00 2.25 13.77
C TRP A 165 -29.30 1.41 14.85
N LYS A 166 -29.95 1.13 15.99
CA LYS A 166 -29.36 0.33 17.09
C LYS A 166 -29.45 -1.19 16.92
N GLU A 167 -30.10 -1.69 15.88
CA GLU A 167 -30.42 -3.13 15.72
C GLU A 167 -29.19 -4.04 15.67
N TRP A 168 -28.10 -3.59 15.04
CA TRP A 168 -26.91 -4.42 14.79
C TRP A 168 -25.90 -4.44 15.93
N CYS A 169 -25.95 -3.47 16.84
CA CYS A 169 -25.03 -3.36 17.95
C CYS A 169 -25.62 -2.50 19.06
N GLN A 170 -25.42 -2.92 20.32
CA GLN A 170 -25.74 -2.08 21.46
C GLN A 170 -24.62 -1.05 21.65
N PRO A 171 -24.93 0.25 21.83
CA PRO A 171 -23.93 1.26 22.15
C PRO A 171 -23.13 0.87 23.39
N ARG A 172 -21.81 1.06 23.38
CA ARG A 172 -20.96 0.84 24.55
C ARG A 172 -20.88 2.11 25.37
N GLY A 173 -21.84 2.27 26.28
CA GLY A 173 -21.88 3.42 27.19
C GLY A 173 -23.28 4.01 27.26
N ALA A 174 -23.56 4.70 28.35
CA ALA A 174 -24.92 5.10 28.72
C ALA A 174 -25.56 6.13 27.76
N ASN A 175 -24.81 6.86 26.93
CA ASN A 175 -25.29 8.09 26.27
C ASN A 175 -24.89 8.28 24.79
N GLN A 176 -24.62 7.21 24.02
CA GLN A 176 -24.24 7.37 22.60
C GLN A 176 -25.40 7.09 21.66
N GLU A 177 -26.08 8.18 21.28
CA GLU A 177 -27.19 8.21 20.33
C GLU A 177 -26.73 8.55 18.89
N THR A 178 -25.44 8.80 18.69
CA THR A 178 -24.80 9.10 17.39
C THR A 178 -23.78 8.04 16.99
N GLY A 179 -23.40 8.04 15.71
CA GLY A 179 -22.37 7.15 15.17
C GLY A 179 -22.80 6.44 13.89
N THR A 180 -21.87 5.69 13.30
CA THR A 180 -22.08 5.03 12.01
C THR A 180 -21.98 3.51 12.15
N ARG A 181 -22.79 2.78 11.37
CA ARG A 181 -22.66 1.34 11.16
C ARG A 181 -22.59 1.06 9.68
N ILE A 182 -21.68 0.18 9.28
CA ILE A 182 -21.52 -0.24 7.89
C ILE A 182 -21.55 -1.75 7.87
N ARG A 183 -22.58 -2.32 7.25
CA ARG A 183 -22.75 -3.76 7.04
C ARG A 183 -22.48 -4.11 5.59
N PHE A 184 -21.71 -5.15 5.35
CA PHE A 184 -21.44 -5.68 4.01
C PHE A 184 -21.12 -7.17 4.09
N SER A 185 -21.30 -7.85 2.97
CA SER A 185 -20.94 -9.27 2.83
C SER A 185 -19.77 -9.45 1.87
N THR A 186 -18.88 -10.39 2.20
CA THR A 186 -17.77 -10.81 1.33
C THR A 186 -17.60 -12.31 1.37
N LEU A 187 -16.90 -12.89 0.39
CA LEU A 187 -16.56 -14.31 0.43
C LEU A 187 -15.42 -14.54 1.42
N PHE A 188 -15.48 -15.65 2.16
CA PHE A 188 -14.38 -16.03 3.05
C PHE A 188 -13.07 -16.18 2.27
N THR A 189 -13.14 -16.72 1.05
CA THR A 189 -11.98 -16.91 0.17
C THR A 189 -11.39 -15.63 -0.37
N GLN A 190 -12.22 -14.61 -0.59
CA GLN A 190 -11.73 -13.28 -0.90
C GLN A 190 -11.01 -12.67 0.30
N ALA A 191 -11.59 -12.78 1.50
CA ALA A 191 -10.93 -12.33 2.72
C ALA A 191 -9.59 -13.02 2.94
N GLN A 192 -9.50 -14.34 2.69
CA GLN A 192 -8.24 -15.10 2.73
C GLN A 192 -7.22 -14.63 1.69
N GLN A 193 -7.64 -14.50 0.42
CA GLN A 193 -6.78 -14.07 -0.68
C GLN A 193 -6.24 -12.65 -0.48
N GLY A 194 -7.06 -11.76 0.09
CA GLY A 194 -6.66 -10.39 0.40
C GLY A 194 -5.50 -10.27 1.38
N TRP A 195 -5.02 -11.36 2.00
CA TRP A 195 -3.80 -11.36 2.80
C TRP A 195 -2.51 -11.55 2.00
N LYS A 196 -2.58 -12.08 0.77
CA LYS A 196 -1.42 -12.20 -0.13
C LYS A 196 -0.84 -10.83 -0.50
N ASP A 197 -1.70 -9.82 -0.56
CA ASP A 197 -1.33 -8.47 -0.98
C ASP A 197 -0.69 -7.65 0.15
N THR A 198 -0.67 -8.18 1.37
CA THR A 198 0.07 -7.57 2.49
C THR A 198 1.59 -7.68 2.29
N ILE A 199 2.36 -6.82 2.96
CA ILE A 199 3.84 -6.88 2.90
C ILE A 199 4.40 -8.24 3.36
N PHE A 200 3.67 -8.94 4.23
CA PHE A 200 4.07 -10.25 4.75
C PHE A 200 3.73 -11.42 3.81
N LYS A 201 2.93 -11.17 2.75
CA LYS A 201 2.48 -12.15 1.76
C LYS A 201 1.98 -13.43 2.44
N ILE A 202 0.94 -13.29 3.26
CA ILE A 202 0.40 -14.43 4.01
C ILE A 202 -0.36 -15.31 3.03
N GLU A 203 0.08 -16.55 2.94
CA GLU A 203 -0.55 -17.55 2.09
C GLU A 203 -1.94 -17.94 2.65
N PRO A 204 -3.01 -17.96 1.83
CA PRO A 204 -4.39 -18.28 2.22
C PRO A 204 -4.52 -19.61 2.95
N GLU A 205 -3.65 -20.57 2.65
CA GLU A 205 -3.60 -21.90 3.26
C GLU A 205 -3.26 -21.84 4.75
N LYS A 206 -2.68 -20.72 5.23
CA LYS A 206 -2.48 -20.46 6.66
C LYS A 206 -3.74 -19.99 7.37
N ILE A 207 -4.76 -19.55 6.63
CA ILE A 207 -6.02 -19.00 7.14
C ILE A 207 -7.12 -20.03 6.91
N LYS A 208 -7.16 -21.11 7.70
CA LYS A 208 -8.07 -22.25 7.45
C LYS A 208 -9.47 -22.09 8.06
N SER A 209 -9.63 -21.19 9.01
CA SER A 209 -10.85 -20.97 9.78
C SER A 209 -11.08 -19.50 10.10
N LEU A 210 -12.29 -19.18 10.57
CA LEU A 210 -12.60 -17.85 11.10
C LEU A 210 -11.62 -17.46 12.22
N GLU A 211 -11.33 -18.35 13.17
CA GLU A 211 -10.37 -18.07 14.24
C GLU A 211 -8.98 -17.69 13.70
N SER A 212 -8.47 -18.41 12.70
CA SER A 212 -7.17 -18.07 12.10
C SER A 212 -7.19 -16.71 11.39
N LEU A 213 -8.27 -16.38 10.67
CA LEU A 213 -8.46 -15.07 10.05
C LEU A 213 -8.46 -13.96 11.10
N LEU A 214 -9.14 -14.19 12.22
CA LEU A 214 -9.22 -13.26 13.33
C LEU A 214 -7.89 -13.09 14.05
N ASP A 215 -7.08 -14.13 14.20
CA ASP A 215 -5.74 -14.02 14.78
C ASP A 215 -4.86 -13.05 13.97
N PHE A 216 -4.82 -13.20 12.64
CA PHE A 216 -4.09 -12.27 11.78
C PHE A 216 -4.69 -10.85 11.83
N LEU A 217 -6.03 -10.72 11.78
CA LEU A 217 -6.69 -9.42 11.82
C LEU A 217 -6.44 -8.68 13.14
N LYS A 218 -6.60 -9.34 14.28
CA LYS A 218 -6.32 -8.76 15.61
C LYS A 218 -4.90 -8.25 15.71
N GLU A 219 -3.93 -9.04 15.24
CA GLU A 219 -2.52 -8.65 15.29
C GLU A 219 -2.26 -7.42 14.41
N HIS A 220 -2.82 -7.41 13.19
CA HIS A 220 -2.74 -6.27 12.30
C HIS A 220 -3.35 -5.00 12.91
N LEU A 221 -4.58 -5.07 13.43
CA LEU A 221 -5.24 -3.93 14.05
C LEU A 221 -4.50 -3.47 15.32
N GLY A 222 -3.98 -4.40 16.12
CA GLY A 222 -3.24 -4.13 17.34
C GLY A 222 -1.94 -3.38 17.09
N ILE A 223 -1.28 -3.63 15.95
CA ILE A 223 -0.10 -2.89 15.48
C ILE A 223 -0.51 -1.55 14.88
N THR A 224 -1.40 -1.57 13.90
CA THR A 224 -1.82 -0.38 13.13
C THR A 224 -2.32 0.75 14.03
N TYR A 225 -3.09 0.41 15.06
CA TYR A 225 -3.71 1.37 15.96
C TYR A 225 -3.09 1.41 17.37
N ARG A 226 -1.89 0.84 17.60
CA ARG A 226 -1.32 0.68 18.95
C ARG A 226 -1.30 1.95 19.81
N TYR A 227 -0.96 3.10 19.23
CA TYR A 227 -0.92 4.35 19.99
C TYR A 227 -2.33 4.94 20.22
N ILE A 228 -3.25 4.76 19.27
CA ILE A 228 -4.65 5.16 19.42
C ILE A 228 -5.35 4.30 20.49
N LEU A 229 -5.07 3.00 20.51
CA LEU A 229 -5.55 2.06 21.53
C LEU A 229 -4.93 2.35 22.90
N GLN A 230 -3.63 2.70 22.95
CA GLN A 230 -2.96 3.10 24.19
C GLN A 230 -3.59 4.37 24.81
N GLU A 231 -4.07 5.28 23.98
CA GLU A 231 -4.75 6.52 24.43
C GLU A 231 -6.20 6.26 24.90
N GLY A 232 -6.72 5.05 24.68
CA GLY A 232 -7.95 4.54 25.28
C GLY A 232 -9.12 4.39 24.32
N SER A 233 -8.98 4.69 23.03
CA SER A 233 -9.95 4.21 22.03
C SER A 233 -9.95 2.68 22.03
N THR A 234 -11.08 2.05 21.73
CA THR A 234 -11.21 0.59 21.78
C THR A 234 -11.63 0.03 20.45
N ILE A 235 -11.10 -1.15 20.12
CA ILE A 235 -11.58 -1.98 19.03
C ILE A 235 -11.90 -3.36 19.63
N GLN A 236 -13.15 -3.80 19.54
CA GLN A 236 -13.54 -5.17 19.91
C GLN A 236 -14.09 -5.89 18.68
N ILE A 237 -13.69 -7.16 18.54
CA ILE A 237 -14.23 -8.05 17.53
C ILE A 237 -15.23 -8.99 18.20
N ARG A 238 -16.45 -9.03 17.68
CA ARG A 238 -17.51 -9.97 18.06
C ARG A 238 -17.73 -10.92 16.90
N TYR A 239 -17.75 -12.22 17.16
CA TYR A 239 -17.84 -13.18 16.06
C TYR A 239 -18.58 -14.45 16.43
N SER A 240 -19.21 -15.03 15.42
CA SER A 240 -19.97 -16.29 15.52
C SER A 240 -20.02 -16.98 14.17
N GLU A 241 -20.01 -18.30 14.17
CA GLU A 241 -20.43 -19.09 13.00
C GLU A 241 -21.95 -19.26 12.99
N VAL A 242 -22.53 -19.29 11.80
CA VAL A 242 -23.96 -19.50 11.55
C VAL A 242 -24.11 -20.68 10.59
N LYS A 243 -24.76 -21.74 11.05
CA LYS A 243 -25.07 -22.92 10.25
C LYS A 243 -26.53 -22.88 9.81
N ILE A 244 -26.80 -23.40 8.63
CA ILE A 244 -28.16 -23.64 8.14
C ILE A 244 -28.44 -25.13 8.39
N ILE A 245 -29.42 -25.41 9.25
CA ILE A 245 -29.88 -26.76 9.57
C ILE A 245 -31.40 -26.74 9.38
N ASP A 246 -31.93 -27.60 8.51
CA ASP A 246 -33.38 -27.69 8.21
C ASP A 246 -34.05 -26.33 7.93
N ASN A 247 -33.43 -25.54 7.05
CA ASN A 247 -33.83 -24.16 6.71
C ASN A 247 -33.86 -23.16 7.88
N SER A 248 -33.35 -23.55 9.04
CA SER A 248 -33.22 -22.70 10.23
C SER A 248 -31.78 -22.23 10.40
N LEU A 249 -31.62 -20.95 10.73
CA LEU A 249 -30.32 -20.34 11.02
C LEU A 249 -29.95 -20.59 12.48
N ILE A 250 -28.96 -21.42 12.73
CA ILE A 250 -28.45 -21.72 14.06
C ILE A 250 -27.08 -21.05 14.21
N SER A 251 -27.02 -20.03 15.08
CA SER A 251 -25.78 -19.32 15.38
C SER A 251 -25.11 -19.94 16.60
N SER A 252 -23.80 -20.17 16.48
CA SER A 252 -22.94 -20.45 17.64
C SER A 252 -22.95 -19.29 18.64
N LYS A 253 -22.57 -19.58 19.88
CA LYS A 253 -22.42 -18.54 20.92
C LYS A 253 -21.44 -17.45 20.43
N GLU A 254 -21.90 -16.21 20.43
CA GLU A 254 -21.06 -15.06 20.10
C GLU A 254 -19.85 -15.00 21.03
N LYS A 255 -18.66 -14.99 20.43
CA LYS A 255 -17.38 -14.78 21.12
C LYS A 255 -16.99 -13.31 20.98
N LYS A 256 -16.29 -12.78 21.98
CA LYS A 256 -15.84 -11.38 22.03
C LYS A 256 -14.36 -11.32 22.35
N VAL A 257 -13.62 -10.49 21.63
CA VAL A 257 -12.18 -10.31 21.84
C VAL A 257 -11.78 -8.86 21.62
N ASP A 258 -11.09 -8.28 22.60
CA ASP A 258 -10.53 -6.94 22.46
C ASP A 258 -9.24 -6.99 21.65
N VAL A 259 -9.07 -6.03 20.75
CA VAL A 259 -7.78 -5.76 20.12
C VAL A 259 -6.92 -5.01 21.13
N LYS A 260 -5.78 -5.60 21.50
CA LYS A 260 -4.81 -4.96 22.39
C LYS A 260 -3.72 -4.24 21.58
N PRO A 261 -3.19 -3.10 22.08
CA PRO A 261 -2.07 -2.45 21.42
C PRO A 261 -0.85 -3.38 21.44
N LEU A 262 -0.20 -3.53 20.29
CA LEU A 262 0.99 -4.36 20.13
C LEU A 262 2.21 -3.48 19.89
N PHE A 263 3.13 -3.46 20.86
CA PHE A 263 4.39 -2.74 20.77
C PHE A 263 5.54 -3.69 20.43
N ILE A 264 6.61 -3.16 19.85
CA ILE A 264 7.84 -3.91 19.59
C ILE A 264 8.42 -4.37 20.94
N PRO A 265 8.50 -5.67 21.22
CA PRO A 265 9.08 -6.15 22.46
C PRO A 265 10.60 -6.19 22.30
N PHE A 266 11.26 -5.06 22.54
CA PHE A 266 12.72 -4.98 22.46
C PHE A 266 13.38 -5.86 23.52
N GLN A 267 14.49 -6.47 23.11
CA GLN A 267 15.47 -7.07 23.99
C GLN A 267 16.42 -5.97 24.47
N GLY A 268 16.37 -5.67 25.76
CA GLY A 268 17.12 -4.57 26.35
C GLY A 268 16.61 -3.19 25.92
N GLU A 269 17.40 -2.16 26.21
CA GLU A 269 17.04 -0.77 25.90
C GLU A 269 17.22 -0.48 24.40
N PRO A 270 16.18 -0.02 23.69
CA PRO A 270 16.31 0.36 22.29
C PRO A 270 17.11 1.65 22.13
N ARG A 271 17.73 1.83 20.97
CA ARG A 271 18.37 3.10 20.62
C ARG A 271 17.32 4.10 20.18
N ILE A 272 17.38 5.31 20.72
CA ILE A 272 16.44 6.39 20.45
C ILE A 272 17.20 7.62 19.97
N ASP A 273 16.90 8.09 18.76
CA ASP A 273 17.43 9.32 18.19
C ASP A 273 16.26 10.30 17.92
N LYS A 274 16.41 11.56 18.33
CA LYS A 274 15.43 12.62 18.07
C LYS A 274 16.05 13.67 17.15
N PHE A 275 15.39 13.97 16.04
CA PHE A 275 15.88 14.96 15.08
C PHE A 275 14.73 15.64 14.34
N SER A 276 15.07 16.63 13.51
CA SER A 276 14.10 17.25 12.61
C SER A 276 14.64 17.36 11.21
N VAL A 277 13.76 17.20 10.24
CA VAL A 277 14.01 17.36 8.81
C VAL A 277 13.19 18.54 8.30
N LYS A 278 13.74 19.34 7.39
CA LYS A 278 13.08 20.54 6.86
C LYS A 278 13.35 20.69 5.37
N ASP A 279 12.37 21.25 4.67
CA ASP A 279 12.53 21.84 3.34
C ASP A 279 12.19 23.34 3.42
N SER A 280 11.99 23.99 2.27
CA SER A 280 11.67 25.42 2.18
C SER A 280 10.40 25.82 2.94
N ASN A 281 9.42 24.92 3.10
CA ASN A 281 8.08 25.26 3.58
C ASN A 281 7.54 24.38 4.73
N ARG A 282 8.19 23.24 5.02
CA ARG A 282 7.71 22.18 5.90
C ARG A 282 8.81 21.73 6.86
N ARG A 283 8.40 21.23 8.03
CA ARG A 283 9.29 20.67 9.06
C ARG A 283 8.67 19.41 9.66
N LEU A 284 9.45 18.34 9.69
CA LEU A 284 9.12 17.09 10.38
C LEU A 284 9.92 17.00 11.67
N SER A 285 9.24 16.69 12.77
CA SER A 285 9.86 16.23 14.02
C SER A 285 9.82 14.72 14.04
N VAL A 286 10.98 14.09 14.28
CA VAL A 286 11.16 12.64 14.15
C VAL A 286 11.73 12.06 15.42
N ILE A 287 11.10 10.99 15.90
CA ILE A 287 11.64 10.09 16.93
C ILE A 287 11.92 8.75 16.27
N TYR A 288 13.19 8.39 16.16
CA TYR A 288 13.65 7.16 15.55
C TYR A 288 14.11 6.17 16.61
N ILE A 289 13.41 5.05 16.73
CA ILE A 289 13.63 4.01 17.74
C ILE A 289 13.99 2.72 17.03
N ARG A 290 15.00 2.00 17.49
CA ARG A 290 15.37 0.68 16.92
C ARG A 290 16.13 -0.19 17.90
N GLY A 291 16.06 -1.50 17.67
CA GLY A 291 16.72 -2.48 18.51
C GLY A 291 16.54 -3.89 17.98
N ILE A 292 16.82 -4.85 18.86
CA ILE A 292 16.61 -6.26 18.59
C ILE A 292 15.31 -6.70 19.26
N VAL A 293 14.48 -7.44 18.54
CA VAL A 293 13.26 -8.06 19.08
C VAL A 293 13.63 -9.20 20.01
N ASP A 294 13.01 -9.22 21.18
CA ASP A 294 13.04 -10.35 22.10
C ASP A 294 12.28 -11.54 21.50
N LYS A 295 13.06 -12.50 20.98
CA LYS A 295 12.54 -13.67 20.27
C LYS A 295 11.54 -14.47 21.12
N ALA A 296 11.73 -14.52 22.44
CA ALA A 296 10.86 -15.30 23.33
C ALA A 296 9.45 -14.67 23.44
N LYS A 297 9.36 -13.34 23.38
CA LYS A 297 8.09 -12.61 23.49
C LYS A 297 7.25 -12.61 22.22
N VAL A 298 7.82 -13.01 21.08
CA VAL A 298 7.18 -12.95 19.76
C VAL A 298 6.94 -14.32 19.12
N GLN A 299 7.24 -15.42 19.83
CA GLN A 299 7.10 -16.78 19.28
C GLN A 299 5.67 -17.09 18.82
N ASN A 300 4.68 -16.48 19.48
CA ASN A 300 3.26 -16.69 19.19
C ASN A 300 2.68 -15.69 18.18
N ASN A 301 3.47 -14.70 17.75
CA ASN A 301 3.03 -13.76 16.73
C ASN A 301 2.83 -14.48 15.39
N LYS A 302 1.84 -14.05 14.64
CA LYS A 302 1.45 -14.62 13.35
C LYS A 302 2.17 -13.94 12.20
N MET A 303 2.40 -12.64 12.26
CA MET A 303 3.00 -11.88 11.16
C MET A 303 4.08 -10.89 11.60
N PHE A 304 3.85 -10.09 12.64
CA PHE A 304 4.77 -9.02 13.03
C PHE A 304 5.85 -9.53 13.97
N TYR A 305 7.08 -9.07 13.74
CA TYR A 305 8.24 -9.36 14.58
C TYR A 305 8.56 -10.86 14.73
N THR A 306 8.12 -11.69 13.79
CA THR A 306 8.22 -13.17 13.78
C THR A 306 9.65 -13.71 13.53
N TRP A 307 10.68 -12.93 13.88
CA TRP A 307 12.10 -13.27 13.81
C TRP A 307 12.52 -13.94 12.49
N ASN A 308 12.03 -13.38 11.38
CA ASN A 308 12.32 -13.82 10.02
C ASN A 308 12.54 -12.62 9.10
N GLU A 309 12.98 -12.90 7.88
CA GLU A 309 13.44 -11.88 6.94
C GLU A 309 12.34 -10.87 6.56
N ARG A 310 11.08 -11.31 6.47
CA ARG A 310 9.94 -10.45 6.12
C ARG A 310 9.57 -9.48 7.24
N ALA A 311 9.76 -9.90 8.49
CA ALA A 311 9.38 -9.13 9.67
C ALA A 311 10.41 -8.05 10.08
N GLN A 312 11.59 -8.02 9.45
CA GLN A 312 12.64 -7.06 9.80
C GLN A 312 12.25 -5.62 9.43
N GLY A 313 12.85 -4.63 10.08
CA GLY A 313 12.77 -3.23 9.67
C GLY A 313 11.89 -2.38 10.58
N LEU A 314 11.41 -1.28 10.03
CA LEU A 314 10.89 -0.15 10.81
C LEU A 314 9.40 0.04 10.57
N ASP A 315 8.66 0.34 11.62
CA ASP A 315 7.29 0.81 11.53
C ASP A 315 7.28 2.33 11.37
N ILE A 316 6.62 2.83 10.34
CA ILE A 316 6.42 4.26 10.10
C ILE A 316 5.16 4.69 10.82
N VAL A 317 5.30 5.54 11.83
CA VAL A 317 4.20 6.02 12.66
C VAL A 317 3.93 7.48 12.36
N VAL A 318 2.70 7.76 11.93
CA VAL A 318 2.23 9.08 11.56
C VAL A 318 0.86 9.29 12.22
N TYR A 319 0.67 10.42 12.91
CA TYR A 319 -0.58 10.73 13.63
C TYR A 319 -1.08 9.60 14.55
N ASN A 320 -0.16 8.96 15.30
CA ASN A 320 -0.44 7.81 16.18
C ASN A 320 -1.01 6.56 15.48
N LYS A 321 -0.97 6.50 14.16
CA LYS A 321 -1.25 5.29 13.36
C LYS A 321 0.05 4.77 12.77
N VAL A 322 0.24 3.45 12.76
CA VAL A 322 1.30 2.83 11.96
C VAL A 322 0.81 2.80 10.51
N PHE A 323 1.50 3.55 9.64
CA PHE A 323 1.16 3.65 8.22
C PHE A 323 1.79 2.52 7.42
N GLU A 324 3.07 2.24 7.65
CA GLU A 324 3.81 1.18 6.97
C GLU A 324 4.60 0.39 8.01
N SER A 325 4.61 -0.93 7.90
CA SER A 325 5.39 -1.81 8.78
C SER A 325 6.46 -2.51 7.96
N ALA A 326 7.54 -2.93 8.64
CA ALA A 326 8.68 -3.56 7.99
C ALA A 326 9.23 -2.70 6.82
N TYR A 327 9.29 -1.38 7.00
CA TYR A 327 10.02 -0.49 6.10
C TYR A 327 11.52 -0.75 6.26
N PHE A 328 12.25 -0.87 5.14
CA PHE A 328 13.67 -1.21 5.14
C PHE A 328 14.46 -0.17 4.34
N PRO A 329 14.88 0.93 4.97
CA PRO A 329 15.52 2.05 4.26
C PRO A 329 16.94 1.74 3.79
N TRP A 330 17.60 0.76 4.41
CA TRP A 330 19.00 0.49 4.16
C TRP A 330 19.19 -0.11 2.77
N ASN A 331 20.16 0.41 2.02
CA ASN A 331 20.51 -0.04 0.67
C ASN A 331 21.26 -1.38 0.68
N VAL A 332 20.70 -2.38 1.37
CA VAL A 332 21.17 -3.76 1.46
C VAL A 332 19.96 -4.67 1.35
N LYS A 333 20.17 -5.90 0.88
CA LYS A 333 19.10 -6.90 0.91
C LYS A 333 18.82 -7.31 2.36
N ARG A 334 17.55 -7.59 2.63
CA ARG A 334 17.18 -8.31 3.85
C ARG A 334 17.90 -9.66 3.84
N HIS A 335 18.26 -10.13 5.03
CA HIS A 335 19.03 -11.35 5.20
C HIS A 335 18.76 -11.93 6.58
N GLN A 336 18.78 -13.25 6.71
CA GLN A 336 18.49 -13.96 7.97
C GLN A 336 19.30 -13.49 9.19
N SER A 337 20.52 -12.97 8.97
CA SER A 337 21.34 -12.39 10.06
C SER A 337 20.63 -11.22 10.75
N HIS A 338 19.76 -10.50 10.05
CA HIS A 338 19.06 -9.32 10.55
C HIS A 338 17.66 -9.62 11.13
N ASN A 339 17.30 -10.89 11.32
CA ASN A 339 15.93 -11.32 11.68
C ASN A 339 15.37 -10.66 12.96
N GLY A 340 16.25 -10.29 13.88
CA GLY A 340 15.87 -9.58 15.10
C GLY A 340 15.67 -8.08 14.93
N LEU A 341 16.05 -7.47 13.80
CA LEU A 341 15.97 -6.02 13.63
C LEU A 341 14.53 -5.53 13.57
N ALA A 342 14.13 -4.72 14.55
CA ALA A 342 12.89 -3.96 14.48
C ALA A 342 13.09 -2.53 14.97
N GLY A 343 12.18 -1.65 14.60
CA GLY A 343 12.17 -0.28 15.08
C GLY A 343 10.94 0.46 14.61
N GLU A 344 10.92 1.75 14.87
CA GLU A 344 9.88 2.64 14.41
C GLU A 344 10.40 4.06 14.19
N ILE A 345 9.81 4.74 13.21
CA ILE A 345 10.06 6.13 12.87
C ILE A 345 8.75 6.87 13.16
N ARG A 346 8.69 7.61 14.27
CA ARG A 346 7.53 8.42 14.63
C ARG A 346 7.70 9.82 14.09
N ILE A 347 6.78 10.24 13.23
CA ILE A 347 6.82 11.52 12.52
C ILE A 347 5.67 12.40 13.02
N LYS A 348 6.00 13.65 13.35
CA LYS A 348 5.04 14.72 13.63
C LYS A 348 5.26 15.87 12.65
N SER A 349 4.18 16.35 12.04
CA SER A 349 4.17 17.51 11.12
C SER A 349 3.06 18.47 11.50
N GLY A 350 3.29 19.77 11.32
CA GLY A 350 2.26 20.81 11.46
C GLY A 350 1.53 21.17 10.15
N LYS A 351 1.98 20.67 9.00
CA LYS A 351 1.47 21.06 7.66
C LYS A 351 1.08 19.85 6.78
N GLY A 352 0.68 18.73 7.38
CA GLY A 352 0.41 17.49 6.66
C GLY A 352 1.67 16.68 6.36
N ILE A 353 1.51 15.41 5.99
CA ILE A 353 2.59 14.51 5.56
C ILE A 353 2.18 13.95 4.19
N PRO A 354 3.06 13.95 3.18
CA PRO A 354 2.75 13.37 1.88
C PRO A 354 2.41 11.88 2.00
N THR A 355 1.17 11.52 1.73
CA THR A 355 0.68 10.13 1.74
C THR A 355 0.06 9.78 0.40
N ILE A 356 0.17 8.52 -0.02
CA ILE A 356 -0.56 8.04 -1.20
C ILE A 356 -2.08 8.00 -0.94
N LEU A 357 -2.90 7.99 -2.00
CA LEU A 357 -4.37 8.11 -1.93
C LEU A 357 -5.07 7.13 -0.98
N THR A 358 -4.54 5.91 -0.82
CA THR A 358 -5.06 4.85 0.07
C THR A 358 -4.50 4.90 1.50
N LYS A 359 -3.69 5.90 1.85
CA LYS A 359 -3.19 6.16 3.23
C LYS A 359 -2.54 4.99 3.96
N ASN A 360 -2.04 4.04 3.18
CA ASN A 360 -1.37 2.86 3.69
C ASN A 360 0.14 2.94 3.47
N LYS A 361 0.66 4.04 2.87
CA LYS A 361 2.10 4.33 2.68
C LYS A 361 2.37 5.84 2.59
N LEU A 362 3.63 6.21 2.82
CA LEU A 362 4.15 7.55 2.55
C LEU A 362 4.59 7.68 1.08
N GLN A 363 4.55 8.91 0.56
CA GLN A 363 5.08 9.25 -0.77
C GLN A 363 6.59 9.52 -0.67
N TRP A 364 7.40 8.45 -0.71
CA TRP A 364 8.85 8.53 -0.40
C TRP A 364 9.69 9.32 -1.41
N ASP A 365 9.15 9.60 -2.59
CA ASP A 365 9.65 10.49 -3.64
C ASP A 365 9.48 11.98 -3.31
N ASP A 366 8.71 12.33 -2.26
CA ASP A 366 8.67 13.71 -1.78
C ASP A 366 10.05 14.11 -1.21
N PRO A 367 10.63 15.26 -1.60
CA PRO A 367 11.97 15.68 -1.18
C PRO A 367 12.18 15.70 0.34
N LEU A 368 11.13 16.00 1.11
CA LEU A 368 11.19 16.01 2.58
C LEU A 368 11.31 14.60 3.15
N LEU A 369 10.67 13.62 2.51
CA LEU A 369 10.72 12.21 2.89
C LEU A 369 11.99 11.52 2.38
N GLU A 370 12.53 11.93 1.24
CA GLU A 370 13.87 11.53 0.79
C GLU A 370 14.96 11.98 1.78
N GLU A 371 14.91 13.24 2.20
CA GLU A 371 15.84 13.78 3.18
C GLU A 371 15.71 13.06 4.53
N LEU A 372 14.49 12.72 4.95
CA LEU A 372 14.25 11.87 6.12
C LEU A 372 14.93 10.50 5.97
N ASN A 373 14.74 9.84 4.83
CA ASN A 373 15.33 8.54 4.56
C ASN A 373 16.86 8.60 4.59
N ARG A 374 17.44 9.61 3.93
CA ARG A 374 18.89 9.87 3.95
C ARG A 374 19.39 10.07 5.37
N ARG A 375 18.68 10.87 6.19
CA ARG A 375 19.07 11.15 7.57
C ARG A 375 19.05 9.90 8.45
N ILE A 376 18.08 9.01 8.26
CA ILE A 376 18.00 7.71 8.95
C ILE A 376 19.23 6.85 8.61
N ILE A 377 19.53 6.72 7.32
CA ILE A 377 20.68 5.96 6.83
C ILE A 377 22.00 6.53 7.39
N ASP A 378 22.15 7.86 7.39
CA ASP A 378 23.34 8.54 7.92
C ASP A 378 23.53 8.28 9.43
N ILE A 379 22.44 8.34 10.21
CA ILE A 379 22.48 8.06 11.66
C ILE A 379 22.94 6.62 11.94
N ASP A 380 22.53 5.66 11.10
CA ASP A 380 22.87 4.25 11.29
C ASP A 380 24.28 3.92 10.80
N TYR A 381 24.75 4.54 9.72
CA TYR A 381 26.12 4.35 9.23
C TYR A 381 27.17 5.15 9.98
N THR A 382 26.78 6.17 10.75
CA THR A 382 27.69 6.94 11.62
C THR A 382 27.73 6.33 13.01
N ILE A 383 28.56 5.29 13.16
CA ILE A 383 28.86 4.69 14.45
C ILE A 383 30.07 5.43 15.03
N GLU A 384 29.89 6.12 16.15
CA GLU A 384 30.99 6.77 16.89
C GLU A 384 31.85 7.72 16.02
N GLY A 385 31.21 8.41 15.07
CA GLY A 385 31.88 9.39 14.20
C GLY A 385 32.66 8.79 13.02
N ARG A 386 32.57 7.47 12.76
CA ARG A 386 33.19 6.83 11.58
C ARG A 386 32.12 6.30 10.63
N LYS A 387 32.24 6.60 9.33
CA LYS A 387 31.41 5.99 8.28
C LYS A 387 31.61 4.47 8.30
N SER A 388 30.53 3.71 8.40
CA SER A 388 30.53 2.25 8.47
C SER A 388 29.48 1.64 7.55
N ASN A 389 29.48 0.31 7.42
CA ASN A 389 28.48 -0.42 6.64
C ASN A 389 27.35 -0.98 7.54
N PHE A 390 26.26 -1.42 6.90
CA PHE A 390 25.06 -1.92 7.60
C PHE A 390 25.33 -3.10 8.54
N SER A 391 26.21 -4.02 8.14
CA SER A 391 26.57 -5.18 8.95
C SER A 391 27.17 -4.74 10.29
N LYS A 392 28.08 -3.75 10.28
CA LYS A 392 28.67 -3.21 11.52
C LYS A 392 27.61 -2.56 12.42
N PHE A 393 26.72 -1.76 11.85
CA PHE A 393 25.58 -1.17 12.56
C PHE A 393 24.73 -2.25 13.26
N PHE A 394 24.36 -3.28 12.52
CA PHE A 394 23.50 -4.33 13.06
C PHE A 394 24.23 -5.17 14.13
N HIS A 395 25.50 -5.50 13.92
CA HIS A 395 26.31 -6.17 14.94
C HIS A 395 26.44 -5.35 16.23
N ASP A 396 26.51 -4.03 16.15
CA ASP A 396 26.56 -3.16 17.33
C ASP A 396 25.22 -3.16 18.08
N LEU A 397 24.09 -3.12 17.35
CA LEU A 397 22.77 -3.30 17.96
C LEU A 397 22.66 -4.65 18.69
N GLN A 398 23.10 -5.73 18.04
CA GLN A 398 23.11 -7.06 18.67
C GLN A 398 24.03 -7.13 19.89
N ARG A 399 25.25 -6.61 19.80
CA ARG A 399 26.20 -6.59 20.92
C ARG A 399 25.62 -5.89 22.15
N ARG A 400 24.96 -4.75 21.96
CA ARG A 400 24.31 -3.99 23.05
C ARG A 400 23.12 -4.73 23.65
N ALA A 401 22.34 -5.44 22.83
CA ALA A 401 21.16 -6.19 23.29
C ALA A 401 21.50 -7.54 23.95
N LEU A 402 22.58 -8.21 23.51
CA LEU A 402 22.84 -9.64 23.79
C LEU A 402 24.20 -9.95 24.41
N GLY A 403 25.13 -9.01 24.51
CA GLY A 403 26.39 -9.23 25.22
C GLY A 403 27.21 -10.46 24.78
N LYS A 404 27.53 -10.60 23.48
CA LYS A 404 28.73 -11.22 22.83
C LYS A 404 28.43 -11.75 21.41
N GLU A 405 29.46 -11.76 20.54
CA GLU A 405 29.45 -12.01 19.09
C GLU A 405 29.66 -13.49 18.64
N LYS A 406 29.32 -13.79 17.37
CA LYS A 406 30.25 -14.36 16.36
C LYS A 406 29.79 -14.10 14.92
N LYS A 407 30.74 -14.07 13.97
CA LYS A 407 30.64 -13.58 12.57
C LYS A 407 31.03 -14.72 11.59
N GLU A 408 30.35 -14.83 10.45
CA GLU A 408 30.80 -15.59 9.26
C GLU A 408 30.49 -14.79 7.98
N GLU A 409 31.34 -14.93 6.97
CA GLU A 409 31.38 -14.15 5.72
C GLU A 409 31.33 -15.14 4.53
N ILE A 410 30.50 -14.87 3.51
CA ILE A 410 30.39 -15.69 2.27
C ILE A 410 30.45 -14.78 1.04
N THR A 411 31.20 -15.19 0.01
CA THR A 411 31.28 -14.58 -1.33
C THR A 411 30.89 -15.61 -2.41
N ILE A 412 30.16 -15.20 -3.47
CA ILE A 412 29.76 -16.08 -4.60
C ILE A 412 29.97 -15.37 -5.96
N GLU A 413 30.58 -16.06 -6.95
CA GLU A 413 30.60 -15.75 -8.39
C GLU A 413 29.35 -16.33 -9.11
N ILE A 414 28.74 -15.62 -10.08
CA ILE A 414 27.39 -15.95 -10.62
C ILE A 414 27.40 -16.26 -12.13
N VAL A 415 26.75 -17.37 -12.53
CA VAL A 415 26.17 -17.62 -13.86
C VAL A 415 24.67 -17.28 -13.79
N PRO A 416 24.11 -16.38 -14.62
CA PRO A 416 22.73 -15.92 -14.46
C PRO A 416 21.71 -17.00 -14.88
N GLN A 417 20.84 -17.39 -13.96
CA GLN A 417 19.74 -18.35 -14.17
C GLN A 417 18.34 -17.71 -14.01
N THR A 418 18.28 -16.51 -13.44
CA THR A 418 17.04 -15.78 -13.13
C THR A 418 16.95 -14.42 -13.83
N GLU A 419 15.73 -13.90 -14.01
CA GLU A 419 15.47 -12.58 -14.63
C GLU A 419 16.22 -11.47 -13.87
N THR A 420 16.19 -11.52 -12.54
CA THR A 420 16.90 -10.57 -11.68
C THR A 420 18.41 -10.56 -11.88
N GLU A 421 19.03 -11.73 -12.12
CA GLU A 421 20.46 -11.83 -12.39
C GLU A 421 20.82 -11.30 -13.78
N MET A 422 19.95 -11.51 -14.78
CA MET A 422 20.09 -10.94 -16.12
C MET A 422 19.92 -9.42 -16.13
N ASN A 423 18.90 -8.90 -15.44
CA ASN A 423 18.68 -7.46 -15.29
C ASN A 423 19.88 -6.81 -14.59
N LYS A 424 20.42 -7.45 -13.55
CA LYS A 424 21.63 -6.98 -12.86
C LYS A 424 22.83 -6.93 -13.80
N LEU A 425 23.04 -7.97 -14.61
CA LEU A 425 24.15 -8.04 -15.55
C LEU A 425 24.06 -6.97 -16.65
N LEU A 426 22.88 -6.81 -17.26
CA LEU A 426 22.65 -5.77 -18.29
C LEU A 426 22.89 -4.38 -17.70
N ARG A 427 22.40 -4.14 -16.48
CA ARG A 427 22.64 -2.91 -15.71
C ARG A 427 24.12 -2.62 -15.49
N ASP A 428 24.85 -3.59 -14.94
CA ASP A 428 26.27 -3.42 -14.59
C ASP A 428 27.11 -3.08 -15.85
N ILE A 429 26.68 -3.53 -17.03
CA ILE A 429 27.33 -3.23 -18.31
C ILE A 429 26.94 -1.83 -18.82
N LEU A 430 25.66 -1.44 -18.74
CA LEU A 430 25.21 -0.08 -19.06
C LEU A 430 25.90 0.96 -18.16
N ASP A 431 26.00 0.68 -16.86
CA ASP A 431 26.74 1.49 -15.87
C ASP A 431 28.22 1.65 -16.25
N LYS A 432 28.85 0.57 -16.72
CA LYS A 432 30.25 0.56 -17.13
C LYS A 432 30.44 1.40 -18.40
N ILE A 433 29.55 1.27 -19.39
CA ILE A 433 29.60 2.02 -20.64
C ILE A 433 29.49 3.52 -20.37
N ALA A 434 28.52 3.93 -19.55
CA ALA A 434 28.30 5.33 -19.18
C ALA A 434 29.52 5.96 -18.50
N LYS A 435 30.16 5.23 -17.57
CA LYS A 435 31.39 5.69 -16.88
C LYS A 435 32.57 5.89 -17.83
N GLN A 436 32.73 5.01 -18.82
CA GLN A 436 33.84 5.08 -19.78
C GLN A 436 33.71 6.25 -20.75
N GLU A 437 32.50 6.73 -21.01
CA GLU A 437 32.25 7.86 -21.91
C GLU A 437 32.37 9.22 -21.20
N GLY A 438 32.85 9.26 -19.95
CA GLY A 438 33.19 10.49 -19.24
C GLY A 438 32.00 11.21 -18.59
N TYR A 439 30.87 10.52 -18.41
CA TYR A 439 29.66 11.09 -17.81
C TYR A 439 29.57 10.78 -16.30
N ILE A 440 29.35 11.82 -15.48
CA ILE A 440 29.06 11.72 -14.04
C ILE A 440 27.57 11.32 -13.88
N PRO A 441 27.20 10.38 -13.00
CA PRO A 441 26.02 9.53 -13.18
C PRO A 441 24.70 10.21 -12.81
N HIS A 442 23.75 10.23 -13.73
CA HIS A 442 22.33 10.19 -13.38
C HIS A 442 21.86 8.73 -13.42
N LYS A 443 21.56 8.24 -12.21
CA LYS A 443 21.23 6.87 -11.76
C LYS A 443 20.71 5.89 -12.84
N VAL A 444 21.44 4.80 -13.05
CA VAL A 444 20.81 3.54 -13.45
C VAL A 444 20.17 2.92 -12.21
N ASN A 445 18.87 3.14 -12.03
CA ASN A 445 18.15 2.63 -10.87
C ASN A 445 17.51 1.27 -11.19
N LEU A 446 17.68 0.32 -10.28
CA LEU A 446 16.76 -0.81 -10.19
C LEU A 446 15.51 -0.34 -9.46
N ASN A 447 14.35 -0.62 -10.04
CA ASN A 447 13.05 -0.35 -9.41
C ASN A 447 12.80 1.14 -9.13
N ASP A 448 13.03 1.97 -10.14
CA ASP A 448 12.67 3.37 -10.06
C ASP A 448 11.13 3.49 -10.16
N ILE A 449 10.53 4.01 -9.10
CA ILE A 449 9.09 3.82 -8.81
C ILE A 449 8.31 4.88 -9.56
N THR A 450 7.48 4.45 -10.50
CA THR A 450 6.71 5.36 -11.35
C THR A 450 5.25 5.50 -10.91
N TRP A 451 4.60 4.44 -10.37
CA TRP A 451 3.22 4.50 -9.88
C TRP A 451 2.75 3.29 -9.01
N GLY A 452 1.91 3.52 -7.98
CA GLY A 452 0.94 2.56 -7.37
C GLY A 452 1.44 1.29 -6.63
N TYR A 453 0.60 0.64 -5.79
CA TYR A 453 0.88 -0.69 -5.20
C TYR A 453 0.30 -1.80 -6.11
N PRO A 454 1.06 -2.86 -6.43
CA PRO A 454 2.32 -3.24 -5.82
C PRO A 454 3.51 -2.75 -6.64
N ARG A 455 4.01 -1.54 -6.35
CA ARG A 455 5.35 -1.05 -6.73
C ARG A 455 5.77 -1.55 -8.10
N THR A 456 5.02 -1.16 -9.12
CA THR A 456 5.39 -1.48 -10.48
C THR A 456 6.52 -0.51 -10.82
N ALA A 457 7.73 -1.05 -10.91
CA ALA A 457 8.92 -0.27 -11.10
C ALA A 457 9.58 -0.76 -12.38
N ALA A 458 10.06 0.16 -13.20
CA ALA A 458 10.77 -0.22 -14.41
C ALA A 458 11.96 -1.12 -14.03
N ASP A 459 12.15 -2.21 -14.76
CA ASP A 459 13.20 -3.17 -14.48
C ASP A 459 14.58 -2.50 -14.55
N ILE A 460 14.76 -1.59 -15.52
CA ILE A 460 15.95 -0.74 -15.65
C ILE A 460 15.50 0.63 -16.19
N THR A 461 15.97 1.72 -15.58
CA THR A 461 15.97 3.04 -16.24
C THR A 461 17.40 3.48 -16.53
N TYR A 462 17.60 4.08 -17.70
CA TYR A 462 18.90 4.52 -18.18
C TYR A 462 18.77 5.89 -18.83
N HIS A 463 19.63 6.82 -18.48
CA HIS A 463 19.58 8.18 -19.01
C HIS A 463 20.97 8.62 -19.44
N ASP A 464 21.07 9.19 -20.64
CA ASP A 464 22.27 9.81 -21.17
C ASP A 464 21.91 10.99 -22.10
N LYS A 465 22.90 11.55 -22.80
CA LYS A 465 22.71 12.68 -23.74
C LYS A 465 21.72 12.41 -24.89
N ARG A 466 21.40 11.14 -25.16
CA ARG A 466 20.52 10.68 -26.24
C ARG A 466 19.07 10.59 -25.79
N GLY A 467 18.81 10.59 -24.47
CA GLY A 467 17.47 10.58 -23.91
C GLY A 467 17.31 9.73 -22.66
N PHE A 468 16.05 9.49 -22.30
CA PHE A 468 15.61 8.71 -21.15
C PHE A 468 15.01 7.38 -21.60
N PHE A 469 15.64 6.28 -21.18
CA PHE A 469 15.33 4.94 -21.62
C PHE A 469 14.75 4.10 -20.48
N ILE A 470 13.60 3.47 -20.73
CA ILE A 470 12.88 2.65 -19.76
C ILE A 470 12.86 1.21 -20.27
N PHE A 471 13.35 0.26 -19.48
CA PHE A 471 13.34 -1.15 -19.85
C PHE A 471 12.38 -1.93 -18.96
N GLU A 472 11.53 -2.75 -19.58
CA GLU A 472 10.76 -3.82 -18.96
C GLU A 472 11.28 -5.15 -19.52
N CYS A 473 11.67 -6.08 -18.64
CA CYS A 473 12.39 -7.29 -18.96
C CYS A 473 11.56 -8.52 -18.60
N LYS A 474 11.64 -9.59 -19.42
CA LYS A 474 10.92 -10.85 -19.20
C LYS A 474 11.80 -12.06 -19.54
N LYS A 475 11.86 -13.04 -18.65
CA LYS A 475 12.59 -14.31 -18.88
C LYS A 475 11.99 -15.16 -20.01
N GLY A 476 10.68 -15.07 -20.23
CA GLY A 476 9.94 -15.86 -21.23
C GLY A 476 9.58 -15.06 -22.48
N ASN A 477 8.48 -15.46 -23.14
CA ASN A 477 7.83 -14.62 -24.14
C ASN A 477 7.10 -13.48 -23.44
N ALA A 478 7.12 -12.29 -24.06
CA ALA A 478 6.33 -11.17 -23.60
C ALA A 478 4.84 -11.42 -23.84
N ASN A 479 4.00 -10.83 -23.00
CA ASN A 479 2.55 -10.85 -23.11
C ASN A 479 1.99 -9.40 -23.19
N PRO A 480 0.75 -9.20 -23.66
CA PRO A 480 0.13 -7.88 -23.78
C PRO A 480 0.18 -7.00 -22.52
N LYS A 481 0.10 -7.59 -21.32
CA LYS A 481 0.11 -6.82 -20.06
C LYS A 481 1.45 -6.11 -19.83
N ASP A 482 2.54 -6.66 -20.36
CA ASP A 482 3.90 -6.14 -20.15
C ASP A 482 4.07 -4.81 -20.93
N LEU A 483 3.36 -4.62 -22.04
CA LEU A 483 3.30 -3.34 -22.77
C LEU A 483 2.50 -2.27 -22.04
N TYR A 484 1.36 -2.65 -21.45
CA TYR A 484 0.59 -1.75 -20.60
C TYR A 484 1.40 -1.30 -19.38
N GLN A 485 2.18 -2.20 -18.80
CA GLN A 485 3.07 -1.90 -17.68
C GLN A 485 4.16 -0.90 -18.05
N LEU A 486 4.80 -1.08 -19.21
CA LEU A 486 5.81 -0.16 -19.75
C LEU A 486 5.23 1.23 -20.07
N MET A 487 4.03 1.30 -20.64
CA MET A 487 3.32 2.56 -20.89
C MET A 487 2.98 3.29 -19.58
N MET A 488 2.52 2.56 -18.55
CA MET A 488 2.27 3.15 -17.23
C MET A 488 3.54 3.75 -16.59
N TYR A 489 4.71 3.17 -16.84
CA TYR A 489 5.97 3.73 -16.36
C TYR A 489 6.32 5.03 -17.05
N TRP A 490 6.19 5.04 -18.37
CA TRP A 490 6.39 6.23 -19.18
C TRP A 490 5.52 7.37 -18.67
N ASP A 491 4.22 7.14 -18.54
CA ASP A 491 3.27 8.16 -18.04
C ASP A 491 3.63 8.59 -16.62
N GLY A 492 4.00 7.65 -15.75
CA GLY A 492 4.45 7.96 -14.40
C GLY A 492 5.68 8.88 -14.36
N TYR A 493 6.61 8.75 -15.30
CA TYR A 493 7.75 9.68 -15.41
C TYR A 493 7.34 11.05 -15.91
N VAL A 494 6.49 11.10 -16.93
CA VAL A 494 5.99 12.36 -17.50
C VAL A 494 5.18 13.15 -16.47
N CYS A 495 4.29 12.51 -15.71
CA CYS A 495 3.45 13.19 -14.73
C CYS A 495 4.20 13.60 -13.45
N ASN A 496 5.10 12.74 -12.94
CA ASN A 496 5.71 12.94 -11.62
C ASN A 496 7.09 13.61 -11.66
N ASN A 497 7.77 13.60 -12.81
CA ASN A 497 9.10 14.17 -12.98
C ASN A 497 9.15 15.16 -14.16
N PHE A 498 8.05 15.89 -14.39
CA PHE A 498 7.88 16.79 -15.54
C PHE A 498 9.12 17.66 -15.76
N ASP A 499 9.63 18.34 -14.74
CA ASP A 499 10.84 19.19 -14.85
C ASP A 499 12.13 18.45 -15.25
N MET A 500 12.22 17.14 -15.02
CA MET A 500 13.38 16.30 -15.35
C MET A 500 13.31 15.73 -16.77
N VAL A 501 12.10 15.42 -17.26
CA VAL A 501 11.90 14.71 -18.52
C VAL A 501 11.23 15.55 -19.60
N HIS A 502 10.84 16.79 -19.29
CA HIS A 502 10.10 17.68 -20.21
C HIS A 502 10.78 17.79 -21.59
N ASP A 503 12.09 18.02 -21.60
CA ASP A 503 12.86 18.24 -22.83
C ASP A 503 13.60 16.98 -23.33
N LEU A 504 13.35 15.82 -22.71
CA LEU A 504 14.04 14.57 -23.04
C LEU A 504 13.22 13.71 -23.99
N VAL A 505 13.91 13.13 -24.98
CA VAL A 505 13.40 11.99 -25.76
C VAL A 505 13.26 10.81 -24.80
N ILE A 506 12.04 10.31 -24.62
CA ILE A 506 11.78 9.09 -23.84
C ILE A 506 11.64 7.92 -24.82
N ARG A 507 12.18 6.75 -24.48
CA ARG A 507 11.98 5.51 -25.26
C ARG A 507 11.84 4.30 -24.34
N GLY A 508 10.87 3.45 -24.63
CA GLY A 508 10.56 2.23 -23.87
C GLY A 508 11.08 0.98 -24.57
N PHE A 509 11.73 0.08 -23.84
CA PHE A 509 12.23 -1.20 -24.34
C PHE A 509 11.56 -2.35 -23.61
N LEU A 510 10.83 -3.19 -24.34
CA LEU A 510 10.37 -4.47 -23.82
C LEU A 510 11.35 -5.56 -24.25
N VAL A 511 12.08 -6.15 -23.30
CA VAL A 511 13.12 -7.15 -23.53
C VAL A 511 12.62 -8.54 -23.16
N ALA A 512 12.57 -9.47 -24.11
CA ALA A 512 12.06 -10.84 -23.89
C ALA A 512 12.78 -11.89 -24.75
N ASN A 513 12.44 -13.18 -24.64
CA ASN A 513 12.96 -14.20 -25.58
C ASN A 513 12.21 -14.21 -26.93
N GLY A 514 10.95 -13.75 -26.94
CA GLY A 514 10.10 -13.75 -28.12
C GLY A 514 8.82 -12.92 -27.93
N PHE A 515 8.20 -12.57 -29.05
CA PHE A 515 7.00 -11.71 -29.13
C PHE A 515 5.98 -12.34 -30.08
N SER A 516 4.74 -12.51 -29.61
CA SER A 516 3.63 -12.95 -30.46
C SER A 516 3.08 -11.81 -31.32
N GLU A 517 2.30 -12.12 -32.36
CA GLU A 517 1.72 -11.11 -33.25
C GLU A 517 0.83 -10.11 -32.49
N GLY A 518 -0.02 -10.59 -31.56
CA GLY A 518 -0.83 -9.69 -30.72
C GLY A 518 -0.03 -8.75 -29.81
N VAL A 519 1.24 -9.04 -29.49
CA VAL A 519 2.10 -8.09 -28.76
C VAL A 519 2.60 -7.00 -29.71
N LYS A 520 2.91 -7.35 -30.96
CA LYS A 520 3.30 -6.36 -31.98
C LYS A 520 2.17 -5.40 -32.32
N GLU A 521 0.95 -5.93 -32.51
CA GLU A 521 -0.25 -5.13 -32.78
C GLU A 521 -0.54 -4.13 -31.64
N ILE A 522 -0.42 -4.55 -30.38
CA ILE A 522 -0.65 -3.68 -29.22
C ILE A 522 0.44 -2.61 -29.09
N ARG A 523 1.70 -2.96 -29.37
CA ARG A 523 2.79 -1.96 -29.44
C ARG A 523 2.48 -0.90 -30.50
N ASP A 524 2.06 -1.31 -31.70
CA ASP A 524 1.73 -0.37 -32.78
C ASP A 524 0.54 0.52 -32.40
N TYR A 525 -0.45 -0.04 -31.72
CA TYR A 525 -1.56 0.72 -31.17
C TYR A 525 -1.10 1.77 -30.13
N ILE A 526 -0.19 1.42 -29.23
CA ILE A 526 0.34 2.34 -28.20
C ILE A 526 1.18 3.45 -28.84
N ASN A 527 2.08 3.11 -29.77
CA ASN A 527 2.96 4.10 -30.42
C ASN A 527 2.19 5.11 -31.28
N ASN A 528 0.96 4.80 -31.70
CA ASN A 528 0.07 5.76 -32.39
C ASN A 528 -0.63 6.76 -31.45
N ARG A 529 -0.42 6.65 -30.13
CA ARG A 529 -0.97 7.59 -29.13
C ARG A 529 0.12 8.55 -28.64
N THR A 530 -0.30 9.60 -27.95
CA THR A 530 0.58 10.60 -27.33
C THR A 530 0.46 10.58 -25.81
N ASP A 531 1.54 10.95 -25.12
CA ASP A 531 1.56 11.19 -23.68
C ASP A 531 1.00 12.59 -23.32
N GLU A 532 1.04 12.98 -22.04
CA GLU A 532 0.52 14.28 -21.56
C GLU A 532 1.30 15.50 -22.10
N ARG A 533 2.50 15.31 -22.66
CA ARG A 533 3.28 16.36 -23.36
C ARG A 533 2.86 16.49 -24.83
N GLY A 534 2.02 15.60 -25.34
CA GLY A 534 1.67 15.52 -26.75
C GLY A 534 2.71 14.78 -27.60
N VAL A 535 3.67 14.08 -26.99
CA VAL A 535 4.72 13.32 -27.68
C VAL A 535 4.25 11.88 -27.91
N HIS A 536 4.47 11.34 -29.10
CA HIS A 536 4.13 9.93 -29.40
C HIS A 536 4.94 8.96 -28.53
N TYR A 537 4.29 7.88 -28.08
CA TYR A 537 5.03 6.79 -27.44
C TYR A 537 5.99 6.12 -28.42
N ASP A 538 7.17 5.74 -27.92
CA ASP A 538 8.21 5.06 -28.70
C ASP A 538 8.63 3.79 -27.97
N ILE A 539 7.83 2.73 -28.13
CA ILE A 539 8.10 1.40 -27.56
C ILE A 539 8.75 0.50 -28.61
N VAL A 540 9.91 -0.06 -28.24
CA VAL A 540 10.73 -0.97 -29.04
C VAL A 540 10.75 -2.37 -28.40
N LEU A 541 10.62 -3.40 -29.23
CA LEU A 541 10.70 -4.80 -28.80
C LEU A 541 12.12 -5.34 -29.06
N CYS A 542 12.79 -5.85 -28.02
CA CYS A 542 14.16 -6.37 -28.11
C CYS A 542 14.26 -7.79 -27.57
N ARG A 543 15.13 -8.61 -28.13
CA ARG A 543 15.45 -9.93 -27.59
C ARG A 543 16.67 -9.90 -26.69
N TRP A 544 16.74 -10.78 -25.70
CA TRP A 544 17.97 -10.98 -24.93
C TRP A 544 19.18 -11.31 -25.82
N SER A 545 18.94 -12.08 -26.89
CA SER A 545 19.94 -12.41 -27.91
C SER A 545 20.49 -11.18 -28.64
N ASP A 546 19.72 -10.10 -28.73
CA ASP A 546 20.15 -8.87 -29.42
C ASP A 546 21.30 -8.20 -28.67
N PHE A 547 21.42 -8.45 -27.36
CA PHE A 547 22.52 -8.03 -26.48
C PHE A 547 23.59 -9.11 -26.27
N CYS A 548 23.52 -10.25 -26.98
CA CYS A 548 24.37 -11.43 -26.74
C CYS A 548 24.23 -12.01 -25.32
N LEU A 549 23.05 -11.87 -24.70
CA LEU A 549 22.73 -12.42 -23.39
C LEU A 549 21.75 -13.58 -23.53
N GLU A 550 22.01 -14.69 -22.82
CA GLU A 550 21.15 -15.88 -22.82
C GLU A 550 21.15 -16.51 -21.42
N PHE A 551 19.97 -16.92 -20.94
CA PHE A 551 19.83 -17.59 -19.65
C PHE A 551 20.59 -18.92 -19.63
N GLY A 552 21.30 -19.20 -18.52
CA GLY A 552 22.03 -20.46 -18.33
C GLY A 552 23.34 -20.58 -19.12
N ARG A 553 23.78 -19.52 -19.82
CA ARG A 553 25.08 -19.46 -20.49
C ARG A 553 25.96 -18.36 -19.90
N LYS A 554 27.26 -18.62 -19.78
CA LYS A 554 28.23 -17.61 -19.31
C LYS A 554 28.48 -16.60 -20.43
N PRO A 555 28.15 -15.30 -20.24
CA PRO A 555 28.28 -14.31 -21.29
C PRO A 555 29.72 -13.82 -21.43
N SER A 556 30.13 -13.51 -22.67
CA SER A 556 31.38 -12.78 -22.92
C SER A 556 31.13 -11.29 -22.73
N ILE A 557 31.52 -10.75 -21.58
CA ILE A 557 31.28 -9.34 -21.20
C ILE A 557 31.77 -8.38 -22.30
N ARG A 558 32.93 -8.64 -22.91
CA ARG A 558 33.48 -7.80 -24.00
C ARG A 558 32.61 -7.80 -25.27
N LYS A 559 31.96 -8.93 -25.60
CA LYS A 559 31.04 -9.01 -26.75
C LYS A 559 29.71 -8.31 -26.46
N VAL A 560 29.16 -8.51 -25.26
CA VAL A 560 27.92 -7.87 -24.79
C VAL A 560 28.08 -6.34 -24.77
N GLU A 561 29.18 -5.84 -24.21
CA GLU A 561 29.50 -4.41 -24.15
C GLU A 561 29.58 -3.79 -25.55
N LYS A 562 30.32 -4.43 -26.49
CA LYS A 562 30.41 -3.98 -27.89
C LYS A 562 29.03 -3.93 -28.55
N ARG A 563 28.15 -4.88 -28.25
CA ARG A 563 26.82 -4.98 -28.86
C ARG A 563 25.86 -3.92 -28.32
N ILE A 564 25.89 -3.65 -27.02
CA ILE A 564 25.10 -2.59 -26.38
C ILE A 564 25.54 -1.21 -26.89
N ARG A 565 26.86 -0.96 -27.03
CA ARG A 565 27.37 0.29 -27.61
C ARG A 565 26.82 0.55 -29.01
N LYS A 566 26.92 -0.46 -29.88
CA LYS A 566 26.35 -0.39 -31.24
C LYS A 566 24.83 -0.17 -31.22
N PHE A 567 24.11 -0.86 -30.34
CA PHE A 567 22.67 -0.70 -30.20
C PHE A 567 22.26 0.74 -29.82
N LEU A 568 22.99 1.36 -28.88
CA LEU A 568 22.74 2.74 -28.47
C LEU A 568 23.15 3.77 -29.53
N GLU A 569 24.16 3.47 -30.36
CA GLU A 569 24.54 4.28 -31.53
C GLU A 569 23.48 4.22 -32.65
N ASP A 570 22.96 3.03 -32.94
CA ASP A 570 21.90 2.82 -33.94
C ASP A 570 20.59 3.56 -33.55
N ILE A 571 20.36 3.78 -32.25
CA ILE A 571 19.24 4.54 -31.70
C ILE A 571 19.37 6.05 -31.94
N ASP A 572 20.59 6.59 -31.84
CA ASP A 572 20.90 8.03 -31.96
C ASP A 572 20.62 8.55 -33.38
N MET A 573 20.92 7.75 -34.41
CA MET A 573 20.70 8.13 -35.81
C MET A 573 19.23 8.23 -36.24
N VAL A 574 18.28 7.76 -35.42
CA VAL A 574 16.84 7.86 -35.70
C VAL A 574 16.25 9.16 -35.11
N GLY A 575 16.90 9.74 -34.08
CA GLY A 575 16.43 10.94 -33.36
C GLY A 575 16.60 12.26 -34.13
N ASP A 576 17.57 12.34 -35.04
CA ASP A 576 17.85 13.55 -35.84
C ASP A 576 16.73 13.93 -36.84
N ASN A 577 15.68 13.12 -36.98
CA ASN A 577 14.53 13.39 -37.87
C ASN A 577 13.27 13.93 -37.17
N LEU A 578 13.32 14.17 -35.85
CA LEU A 578 12.20 14.75 -35.09
C LEU A 578 12.48 16.21 -34.73
N THR A 579 12.55 17.07 -35.75
CA THR A 579 12.59 18.52 -35.56
C THR A 579 11.22 18.99 -35.07
N ILE A 580 11.15 19.44 -33.81
CA ILE A 580 9.98 20.11 -33.25
C ILE A 580 9.86 21.48 -33.95
N HIS A 581 8.90 21.61 -34.87
CA HIS A 581 8.46 22.92 -35.32
C HIS A 581 7.70 23.61 -34.17
N SER A 582 8.18 24.80 -33.84
CA SER A 582 7.67 25.76 -32.85
C SER A 582 6.16 26.00 -32.91
#